data_AF-A0AAE0DK20-F1
#
_entry.id   AF-A0AAE0DK20-F1
#
_cell.length_a   1.000
_cell.length_b   1.000
_cell.length_c   1.000
_cell.angle_alpha   90.00
_cell.angle_beta   90.00
_cell.angle_gamma   90.00
#
_symmetry.space_group_name_H-M   'P 1'
#
loop_
_entity.id
_entity.type
_entity.pdbx_description
1 polymer ?
#
loop_
_entity_poly.entity_id
_entity_poly.type
_entity_poly.pdbx_seq_one_letter_code
_entity_poly.pdbx_strand_id
1 'polypeptide(L)'
;MSNRSDASLPSPTQKDIDYLVPGAAEEDGKPAILQYLFSQGGTISERTTHIATSPEIFQILMKHGWKIDNNTPGSHLSDLDIVCFFLSHGADPTIPNAYSIYDIERAALYTPLETVKLLLSNGAPVGPGSRALNAAAQGDASDRIIVMECLLDHGADINALALDFMGPSEAGQSILRLSGAMKRREYGC
;
A
#
# COMPACT_ATOMS: atom_id res chain seq x y z
N MET A 1 26.98 9.15 52.98
CA MET A 1 26.93 9.92 51.73
C MET A 1 27.59 9.07 50.66
N SER A 2 26.83 8.17 50.02
CA SER A 2 27.37 7.35 48.93
C SER A 2 27.40 8.18 47.67
N ASN A 3 28.61 8.47 47.20
CA ASN A 3 28.90 8.92 45.84
C ASN A 3 28.20 7.95 44.87
N ARG A 4 27.03 8.33 44.34
CA ARG A 4 26.61 7.77 43.05
C ARG A 4 27.57 8.38 42.05
N SER A 5 28.57 7.59 41.70
CA SER A 5 29.39 7.77 40.51
C SER A 5 28.50 8.29 39.39
N ASP A 6 28.74 9.54 39.03
CA ASP A 6 28.31 10.15 37.79
C ASP A 6 29.02 9.40 36.66
N ALA A 7 28.58 8.16 36.43
CA ALA A 7 29.01 7.36 35.31
C ALA A 7 28.32 7.98 34.10
N SER A 8 28.93 9.05 33.58
CA SER A 8 28.59 9.64 32.30
C SER A 8 28.44 8.50 31.31
N LEU A 9 27.20 8.27 30.85
CA LEU A 9 26.93 7.24 29.86
C LEU A 9 27.82 7.55 28.64
N PRO A 10 28.45 6.53 28.04
CA PRO A 10 29.27 6.75 26.85
C PRO A 10 28.41 7.43 25.78
N SER A 11 29.00 8.40 25.07
CA SER A 11 28.32 9.03 23.94
C SER A 11 27.89 7.97 22.93
N PRO A 12 26.67 8.09 22.36
CA PRO A 12 26.15 7.09 21.42
C PRO A 12 27.06 6.98 20.19
N THR A 13 27.27 5.76 19.73
CA THR A 13 27.98 5.48 18.49
C THR A 13 27.06 5.70 17.28
N GLN A 14 27.64 5.80 16.08
CA GLN A 14 26.86 5.86 14.83
C GLN A 14 25.91 4.66 14.70
N LYS A 15 26.35 3.47 15.12
CA LYS A 15 25.54 2.26 15.09
C LYS A 15 24.34 2.35 16.03
N ASP A 16 24.50 3.00 17.19
CA ASP A 16 23.39 3.23 18.11
C ASP A 16 22.37 4.19 17.51
N ILE A 17 22.84 5.24 16.82
CA ILE A 17 21.98 6.20 16.11
C ILE A 17 21.19 5.49 15.00
N ASP A 18 21.87 4.76 14.12
CA ASP A 18 21.25 4.04 13.00
C ASP A 18 20.23 2.99 13.49
N TYR A 19 20.51 2.33 14.63
CA TYR A 19 19.59 1.35 15.23
C TYR A 19 18.28 1.99 15.74
N LEU A 20 18.34 3.25 16.18
CA LEU A 20 17.17 3.96 16.71
C LEU A 20 16.30 4.60 15.63
N VAL A 21 16.84 4.86 14.43
CA VAL A 21 16.11 5.51 13.32
C VAL A 21 14.81 4.77 12.97
N PRO A 22 14.81 3.43 12.75
CA PRO A 22 13.57 2.70 12.48
C PRO A 22 12.53 2.87 13.60
N GLY A 23 12.92 2.69 14.87
CA GLY A 23 11.99 2.81 16.00
C GLY A 23 11.35 4.19 16.10
N ALA A 24 12.12 5.26 15.85
CA ALA A 24 11.59 6.63 15.83
C ALA A 24 10.60 6.90 14.69
N ALA A 25 10.70 6.16 13.58
CA ALA A 25 9.76 6.25 12.46
C ALA A 25 8.43 5.50 12.72
N GLU A 26 8.43 4.48 13.58
CA GLU A 26 7.27 3.61 13.90
C GLU A 26 6.52 4.04 15.17
N GLU A 27 7.24 4.36 16.25
CA GLU A 27 6.71 4.45 17.64
C GLU A 27 5.86 5.72 17.89
N ASP A 28 4.70 5.80 17.22
CA ASP A 28 3.83 6.99 17.11
C ASP A 28 4.46 8.13 16.28
N GLY A 29 5.43 7.78 15.45
CA GLY A 29 6.02 8.67 14.46
C GLY A 29 6.71 9.89 15.05
N LYS A 30 7.43 9.76 16.18
CA LYS A 30 8.11 10.83 16.96
C LYS A 30 9.00 11.72 16.05
N PRO A 31 8.47 12.79 15.44
CA PRO A 31 9.14 13.46 14.32
C PRO A 31 10.37 14.22 14.81
N ALA A 32 10.30 14.77 16.03
CA ALA A 32 11.39 15.46 16.69
C ALA A 32 12.59 14.54 16.99
N ILE A 33 12.33 13.29 17.41
CA ILE A 33 13.41 12.32 17.65
C ILE A 33 14.05 11.93 16.32
N LEU A 34 13.24 11.66 15.30
CA LEU A 34 13.74 11.30 13.98
C LEU A 34 14.61 12.43 13.38
N GLN A 35 14.17 13.69 13.47
CA GLN A 35 14.96 14.86 13.06
C GLN A 35 16.27 14.96 13.83
N TYR A 36 16.24 14.74 15.14
CA TYR A 36 17.45 14.73 15.95
C TYR A 36 18.42 13.63 15.49
N LEU A 37 17.95 12.39 15.31
CA LEU A 37 18.78 11.28 14.84
C LEU A 37 19.43 11.57 13.48
N PHE A 38 18.70 12.18 12.54
CA PHE A 38 19.27 12.60 11.26
C PHE A 38 20.27 13.76 11.38
N SER A 39 20.08 14.68 12.32
CA SER A 39 21.08 15.72 12.62
C SER A 39 22.40 15.15 13.15
N GLN A 40 22.35 13.97 13.77
CA GLN A 40 23.51 13.23 14.25
C GLN A 40 24.12 12.30 13.19
N GLY A 41 23.63 12.34 11.94
CA GLY A 41 24.12 11.51 10.84
C GLY A 41 23.43 10.15 10.71
N GLY A 42 22.28 9.93 11.34
CA GLY A 42 21.49 8.73 11.15
C GLY A 42 21.15 8.48 9.68
N THR A 43 21.19 7.23 9.26
CA THR A 43 20.93 6.83 7.87
C THR A 43 19.53 6.26 7.68
N ILE A 44 18.95 6.49 6.50
CA ILE A 44 17.65 5.92 6.14
C ILE A 44 17.87 4.50 5.64
N SER A 45 17.24 3.54 6.31
CA SER A 45 17.29 2.12 5.91
C SER A 45 15.98 1.70 5.24
N GLU A 46 16.00 0.60 4.48
CA GLU A 46 14.78 -0.03 3.95
C GLU A 46 13.79 -0.37 5.06
N ARG A 47 14.28 -0.79 6.24
CA ARG A 47 13.42 -1.03 7.40
C ARG A 47 12.67 0.24 7.83
N THR A 48 13.36 1.38 7.85
CA THR A 48 12.78 2.68 8.23
C THR A 48 11.62 3.06 7.32
N THR A 49 11.75 2.83 6.00
CA THR A 49 10.72 3.20 5.03
C THR A 49 9.50 2.29 5.09
N HIS A 50 9.68 1.01 5.45
CA HIS A 50 8.58 0.04 5.56
C HIS A 50 7.71 0.22 6.81
N ILE A 51 8.30 0.68 7.92
CA ILE A 51 7.58 0.83 9.20
C ILE A 51 7.10 2.26 9.46
N ALA A 52 7.47 3.22 8.62
CA ALA A 52 6.98 4.59 8.74
C ALA A 52 5.45 4.61 8.56
N THR A 53 4.73 5.20 9.51
CA THR A 53 3.27 5.13 9.56
C THR A 53 2.56 6.49 9.41
N SER A 54 3.28 7.57 9.11
CA SER A 54 2.64 8.89 8.98
C SER A 54 3.21 9.75 7.84
N PRO A 55 2.37 10.60 7.20
CA PRO A 55 2.84 11.57 6.21
C PRO A 55 3.95 12.50 6.72
N GLU A 56 3.91 12.90 8.00
CA GLU A 56 4.95 13.76 8.59
C GLU A 56 6.31 13.05 8.64
N ILE A 57 6.34 11.76 8.99
CA ILE A 57 7.57 10.98 8.96
C ILE A 57 8.11 10.89 7.53
N PHE A 58 7.27 10.58 6.55
CA PHE A 58 7.70 10.54 5.16
C PHE A 58 8.23 11.89 4.65
N GLN A 59 7.65 13.02 5.08
CA GLN A 59 8.18 14.36 4.79
C GLN A 59 9.60 14.56 5.35
N ILE A 60 9.85 14.10 6.58
CA ILE A 60 11.19 14.16 7.17
C ILE A 60 12.15 13.26 6.37
N LEU A 61 11.76 12.02 6.06
CA LEU A 61 12.57 11.11 5.24
C LEU A 61 12.94 11.77 3.90
N MET A 62 11.97 12.37 3.21
CA MET A 62 12.20 13.06 1.93
C MET A 62 13.18 14.23 2.06
N LYS A 63 13.04 15.04 3.12
CA LYS A 63 13.99 16.14 3.42
C LYS A 63 15.42 15.63 3.62
N HIS A 64 15.57 14.41 4.10
CA HIS A 64 16.86 13.74 4.30
C HIS A 64 17.28 12.83 3.14
N GLY A 65 16.69 13.03 1.95
CA GLY A 65 17.16 12.43 0.71
C GLY A 65 16.51 11.10 0.33
N TRP A 66 15.55 10.61 1.12
CA TRP A 66 14.68 9.54 0.65
C TRP A 66 13.81 10.04 -0.50
N LYS A 67 13.53 9.15 -1.45
CA LYS A 67 12.67 9.45 -2.59
C LYS A 67 11.59 8.40 -2.61
N ILE A 68 10.37 8.85 -2.89
CA ILE A 68 9.29 7.96 -3.26
C ILE A 68 9.72 7.29 -4.57
N ASP A 69 9.83 5.97 -4.52
CA ASP A 69 9.91 5.16 -5.72
C ASP A 69 8.50 4.95 -6.28
N ASN A 70 8.43 4.44 -7.50
CA ASN A 70 7.20 4.36 -8.29
C ASN A 70 6.19 3.32 -7.76
N ASN A 71 6.25 2.95 -6.47
CA ASN A 71 5.38 1.94 -5.89
C ASN A 71 4.83 2.49 -4.57
N THR A 72 3.50 2.61 -4.47
CA THR A 72 2.86 2.85 -3.17
C THR A 72 3.29 1.70 -2.27
N PRO A 73 3.90 1.90 -1.09
CA PRO A 73 4.35 0.74 -0.32
C PRO A 73 3.11 -0.07 0.03
N GLY A 74 3.02 -1.29 -0.51
CA GLY A 74 1.82 -2.11 -0.46
C GLY A 74 1.34 -2.44 0.96
N SER A 75 2.15 -2.14 1.99
CA SER A 75 1.82 -2.15 3.41
C SER A 75 0.90 -1.01 3.85
N HIS A 76 0.86 0.11 3.13
CA HIS A 76 0.08 1.30 3.48
C HIS A 76 -1.21 1.44 2.68
N LEU A 77 -1.55 0.50 1.80
CA LEU A 77 -2.78 0.58 0.98
C LEU A 77 -4.06 0.64 1.83
N SER A 78 -4.03 0.18 3.08
CA SER A 78 -5.15 0.28 4.02
C SER A 78 -5.31 1.67 4.64
N ASP A 79 -4.31 2.54 4.54
CA ASP A 79 -4.32 3.88 5.11
C ASP A 79 -4.49 4.92 3.99
N LEU A 80 -5.69 5.47 3.89
CA LEU A 80 -6.04 6.44 2.85
C LEU A 80 -5.19 7.70 2.89
N ASP A 81 -4.81 8.17 4.08
CA ASP A 81 -4.03 9.40 4.23
C ASP A 81 -2.62 9.18 3.70
N ILE A 82 -2.04 8.01 3.98
CA ILE A 82 -0.74 7.61 3.44
C ILE A 82 -0.83 7.39 1.92
N VAL A 83 -1.83 6.69 1.40
CA VAL A 83 -1.99 6.49 -0.05
C VAL A 83 -2.13 7.83 -0.78
N CYS A 84 -2.96 8.75 -0.26
CA CYS A 84 -3.09 10.11 -0.80
C CYS A 84 -1.74 10.85 -0.79
N PHE A 85 -0.99 10.73 0.30
CA PHE A 85 0.33 11.33 0.42
C PHE A 85 1.28 10.80 -0.66
N PHE A 86 1.39 9.49 -0.85
CA PHE A 86 2.28 8.90 -1.87
C PHE A 86 1.92 9.34 -3.29
N LEU A 87 0.63 9.26 -3.66
CA LEU A 87 0.16 9.64 -4.99
C LEU A 87 0.39 11.14 -5.26
N SER A 88 0.12 12.00 -4.28
CA SER A 88 0.36 13.46 -4.41
C SER A 88 1.84 13.83 -4.50
N HIS A 89 2.75 12.93 -4.14
CA HIS A 89 4.20 13.13 -4.19
C HIS A 89 4.88 12.28 -5.27
N GLY A 90 4.13 11.80 -6.27
CA GLY A 90 4.67 11.22 -7.49
C GLY A 90 4.79 9.70 -7.52
N ALA A 91 4.19 8.98 -6.57
CA ALA A 91 3.99 7.54 -6.74
C ALA A 91 3.12 7.26 -7.96
N ASP A 92 3.52 6.30 -8.79
CA ASP A 92 2.85 5.95 -10.04
C ASP A 92 2.12 4.61 -9.90
N PRO A 93 0.78 4.59 -9.75
CA PRO A 93 0.04 3.36 -9.56
C PRO A 93 -0.05 2.50 -10.84
N THR A 94 0.55 2.95 -11.95
CA THR A 94 0.67 2.18 -13.20
C THR A 94 1.89 1.27 -13.24
N ILE A 95 2.77 1.36 -12.25
CA ILE A 95 3.99 0.56 -12.18
C ILE A 95 3.79 -0.57 -11.17
N PRO A 96 3.99 -1.84 -11.57
CA PRO A 96 3.90 -2.95 -10.64
C PRO A 96 5.15 -3.05 -9.76
N ASN A 97 5.01 -3.68 -8.60
CA ASN A 97 6.15 -3.99 -7.75
C ASN A 97 7.07 -5.06 -8.37
N ALA A 98 8.15 -5.41 -7.67
CA ALA A 98 9.14 -6.40 -8.12
C ALA A 98 8.57 -7.80 -8.45
N TYR A 99 7.36 -8.13 -7.97
CA TYR A 99 6.66 -9.36 -8.26
C TYR A 99 5.67 -9.25 -9.42
N SER A 100 5.71 -8.15 -10.19
CA SER A 100 4.76 -7.83 -11.26
C SER A 100 3.30 -7.73 -10.78
N ILE A 101 3.10 -7.32 -9.52
CA ILE A 101 1.78 -7.11 -8.93
C ILE A 101 1.50 -5.61 -8.87
N TYR A 102 0.36 -5.18 -9.40
CA TYR A 102 -0.08 -3.78 -9.34
C TYR A 102 -0.73 -3.45 -8.00
N ASP A 103 -0.63 -2.20 -7.56
CA ASP A 103 -1.25 -1.75 -6.30
C ASP A 103 -2.76 -1.96 -6.28
N ILE A 104 -3.43 -1.77 -7.42
CA ILE A 104 -4.87 -2.02 -7.55
C ILE A 104 -5.25 -3.49 -7.31
N GLU A 105 -4.36 -4.44 -7.60
CA GLU A 105 -4.61 -5.86 -7.35
C GLU A 105 -4.59 -6.16 -5.85
N ARG A 106 -3.64 -5.57 -5.11
CA ARG A 106 -3.58 -5.70 -3.64
C ARG A 106 -4.73 -4.97 -2.97
N ALA A 107 -5.05 -3.76 -3.45
CA ALA A 107 -6.14 -2.95 -2.92
C ALA A 107 -7.49 -3.65 -3.09
N ALA A 108 -7.71 -4.26 -4.26
CA ALA A 108 -8.92 -5.02 -4.55
C ALA A 108 -9.12 -6.23 -3.61
N LEU A 109 -8.04 -6.83 -3.11
CA LEU A 109 -8.12 -7.99 -2.21
C LEU A 109 -8.34 -7.61 -0.73
N TYR A 110 -7.65 -6.58 -0.23
CA TYR A 110 -7.53 -6.35 1.21
C TYR A 110 -8.00 -4.98 1.72
N THR A 111 -8.35 -4.04 0.84
CA THR A 111 -8.60 -2.64 1.26
C THR A 111 -10.02 -2.17 0.98
N PRO A 112 -10.52 -1.16 1.72
CA PRO A 112 -11.82 -0.56 1.45
C PRO A 112 -11.96 -0.04 0.01
N LEU A 113 -13.21 0.12 -0.43
CA LEU A 113 -13.55 0.62 -1.77
C LEU A 113 -12.90 1.97 -2.08
N GLU A 114 -12.75 2.83 -1.08
CA GLU A 114 -12.19 4.17 -1.19
C GLU A 114 -10.74 4.12 -1.70
N THR A 115 -9.92 3.19 -1.22
CA THR A 115 -8.54 3.00 -1.71
C THR A 115 -8.55 2.60 -3.17
N VAL A 116 -9.44 1.67 -3.56
CA VAL A 116 -9.57 1.23 -4.95
C VAL A 116 -9.98 2.38 -5.87
N LYS A 117 -10.97 3.18 -5.46
CA LYS A 117 -11.39 4.38 -6.20
C LYS A 117 -10.27 5.42 -6.34
N LEU A 118 -9.47 5.60 -5.30
CA LEU A 118 -8.33 6.52 -5.31
C LEU A 118 -7.25 6.06 -6.29
N LEU A 119 -6.93 4.78 -6.32
CA LEU A 119 -5.96 4.24 -7.29
C LEU A 119 -6.49 4.34 -8.74
N LEU A 120 -7.76 4.00 -8.97
CA LEU A 120 -8.41 4.12 -10.28
C LEU A 120 -8.42 5.56 -10.78
N SER A 121 -8.74 6.54 -9.92
CA SER A 121 -8.73 7.96 -10.30
C SER A 121 -7.33 8.50 -10.62
N ASN A 122 -6.29 7.81 -10.14
CA ASN A 122 -4.88 8.09 -10.47
C ASN A 122 -4.35 7.19 -11.61
N GLY A 123 -5.23 6.52 -12.35
CA GLY A 123 -4.87 5.80 -13.59
C GLY A 123 -4.41 4.35 -13.40
N ALA A 124 -4.61 3.76 -12.22
CA ALA A 124 -4.22 2.37 -11.99
C ALA A 124 -4.85 1.40 -13.03
N PRO A 125 -4.07 0.44 -13.57
CA PRO A 125 -4.51 -0.37 -14.70
C PRO A 125 -5.49 -1.47 -14.28
N VAL A 126 -6.70 -1.41 -14.83
CA VAL A 126 -7.77 -2.38 -14.59
C VAL A 126 -8.17 -3.18 -15.83
N GLY A 127 -7.61 -2.86 -17.01
CA GLY A 127 -7.94 -3.48 -18.28
C GLY A 127 -7.34 -4.89 -18.51
N PRO A 128 -7.29 -5.37 -19.77
CA PRO A 128 -6.78 -6.69 -20.11
C PRO A 128 -5.40 -6.98 -19.52
N GLY A 129 -5.27 -8.06 -18.75
CA GLY A 129 -4.05 -8.45 -18.05
C GLY A 129 -3.97 -8.03 -16.58
N SER A 130 -4.85 -7.13 -16.12
CA SER A 130 -5.01 -6.83 -14.69
C SER A 130 -5.68 -8.00 -13.97
N ARG A 131 -5.16 -8.38 -12.80
CA ARG A 131 -5.75 -9.40 -11.92
C ARG A 131 -6.66 -8.79 -10.85
N ALA A 132 -6.97 -7.49 -10.91
CA ALA A 132 -7.69 -6.78 -9.85
C ALA A 132 -9.08 -7.38 -9.58
N LEU A 133 -9.81 -7.75 -10.63
CA LEU A 133 -11.12 -8.38 -10.48
C LEU A 133 -11.00 -9.78 -9.83
N ASN A 134 -9.96 -10.55 -10.19
CA ASN A 134 -9.64 -11.86 -9.59
C ASN A 134 -9.24 -11.72 -8.12
N ALA A 135 -8.56 -10.64 -7.77
CA ALA A 135 -8.16 -10.34 -6.42
C ALA A 135 -9.39 -9.99 -5.56
N ALA A 136 -10.30 -9.14 -6.04
CA ALA A 136 -11.55 -8.85 -5.34
C ALA A 136 -12.42 -10.10 -5.13
N ALA A 137 -12.49 -10.98 -6.12
CA ALA A 137 -13.25 -12.23 -6.05
C ALA A 137 -12.75 -13.23 -4.98
N GLN A 138 -11.48 -13.15 -4.60
CA GLN A 138 -10.86 -14.01 -3.60
C GLN A 138 -10.91 -13.43 -2.18
N GLY A 139 -11.32 -12.17 -2.03
CA GLY A 139 -11.39 -11.55 -0.70
C GLY A 139 -12.61 -12.05 0.08
N ASP A 140 -12.41 -12.32 1.36
CA ASP A 140 -13.46 -12.84 2.25
C ASP A 140 -14.39 -11.74 2.80
N ALA A 141 -14.13 -10.47 2.47
CA ALA A 141 -14.89 -9.34 2.99
C ALA A 141 -16.22 -9.13 2.23
N SER A 142 -17.28 -8.77 2.95
CA SER A 142 -18.62 -8.57 2.37
C SER A 142 -18.68 -7.41 1.36
N ASP A 143 -17.73 -6.48 1.43
CA ASP A 143 -17.61 -5.31 0.55
C ASP A 143 -16.92 -5.63 -0.79
N ARG A 144 -16.39 -6.84 -0.97
CA ARG A 144 -15.72 -7.24 -2.22
C ARG A 144 -16.64 -7.20 -3.43
N ILE A 145 -17.93 -7.46 -3.25
CA ILE A 145 -18.93 -7.32 -4.33
C ILE A 145 -18.94 -5.89 -4.88
N ILE A 146 -18.94 -4.88 -3.99
CA ILE A 146 -18.97 -3.47 -4.40
C ILE A 146 -17.65 -3.08 -5.06
N VAL A 147 -16.53 -3.64 -4.60
CA VAL A 147 -15.24 -3.45 -5.26
C VAL A 147 -15.22 -4.07 -6.65
N MET A 148 -15.78 -5.27 -6.84
CA MET A 148 -15.90 -5.88 -8.16
C MET A 148 -16.78 -5.06 -9.10
N GLU A 149 -17.93 -4.57 -8.63
CA GLU A 149 -18.80 -3.66 -9.39
C GLU A 149 -18.01 -2.42 -9.84
N CYS A 150 -17.30 -1.77 -8.91
CA CYS A 150 -16.45 -0.62 -9.22
C CYS A 150 -15.39 -0.93 -10.27
N LEU A 151 -14.69 -2.07 -10.18
CA LEU A 151 -13.67 -2.46 -11.15
C LEU A 151 -14.28 -2.73 -12.54
N LEU A 152 -15.45 -3.36 -12.61
CA LEU A 152 -16.18 -3.59 -13.86
C LEU A 152 -16.60 -2.28 -14.52
N ASP A 153 -17.09 -1.31 -13.74
CA ASP A 153 -17.44 0.03 -14.24
C ASP A 153 -16.23 0.76 -14.83
N HIS A 154 -15.01 0.45 -14.37
CA HIS A 154 -13.77 1.00 -14.88
C HIS A 154 -13.12 0.15 -16.00
N GLY A 155 -13.83 -0.87 -16.51
CA GLY A 155 -13.40 -1.64 -17.66
C GLY A 155 -12.61 -2.92 -17.33
N ALA A 156 -12.73 -3.46 -16.12
CA ALA A 156 -12.21 -4.79 -15.81
C ALA A 156 -12.80 -5.84 -16.76
N ASP A 157 -11.92 -6.69 -17.32
CA ASP A 157 -12.39 -7.83 -18.11
C ASP A 157 -12.96 -8.91 -17.19
N ILE A 158 -14.28 -9.06 -17.23
CA ILE A 158 -15.00 -10.09 -16.49
C ILE A 158 -14.54 -11.52 -16.81
N ASN A 159 -13.91 -11.72 -17.97
CA ASN A 159 -13.38 -13.02 -18.39
C ASN A 159 -11.95 -13.27 -17.93
N ALA A 160 -11.23 -12.26 -17.43
CA ALA A 160 -9.88 -12.42 -16.87
C ALA A 160 -9.86 -13.37 -15.65
N LEU A 161 -11.02 -13.52 -15.00
CA LEU A 161 -11.29 -14.47 -13.92
C LEU A 161 -11.21 -15.94 -14.32
N ALA A 162 -11.33 -16.26 -15.61
CA ALA A 162 -11.30 -17.64 -16.10
C ALA A 162 -9.88 -18.18 -16.33
N LEU A 163 -8.85 -17.33 -16.21
CA LEU A 163 -7.47 -17.66 -16.57
C LEU A 163 -6.55 -17.48 -15.35
N ASP A 164 -6.68 -18.36 -14.36
CA ASP A 164 -5.52 -18.66 -13.52
C ASP A 164 -4.62 -19.69 -14.25
N PHE A 165 -3.39 -19.88 -13.79
CA PHE A 165 -2.41 -20.81 -14.38
C PHE A 165 -2.91 -22.27 -14.58
N MET A 166 -4.08 -22.62 -14.02
CA MET A 166 -4.70 -23.96 -14.07
C MET A 166 -6.04 -24.02 -14.84
N GLY A 167 -6.47 -22.94 -15.50
CA GLY A 167 -7.77 -22.86 -16.20
C GLY A 167 -8.88 -22.22 -15.35
N PRO A 168 -10.16 -22.34 -15.76
CA PRO A 168 -11.27 -21.63 -15.11
C PRO A 168 -11.46 -22.11 -13.67
N SER A 169 -11.20 -21.22 -12.71
CA SER A 169 -11.47 -21.46 -11.29
C SER A 169 -12.97 -21.49 -11.00
N GLU A 170 -13.38 -22.21 -9.96
CA GLU A 170 -14.78 -22.24 -9.50
C GLU A 170 -15.31 -20.84 -9.15
N ALA A 171 -14.41 -19.96 -8.67
CA ALA A 171 -14.67 -18.53 -8.51
C ALA A 171 -14.97 -17.84 -9.85
N GLY A 172 -14.15 -18.08 -10.88
CA GLY A 172 -14.39 -17.54 -12.23
C GLY A 172 -15.72 -18.00 -12.84
N GLN A 173 -16.11 -19.26 -12.63
CA GLN A 173 -17.42 -19.77 -13.06
C GLN A 173 -18.58 -19.15 -12.27
N SER A 174 -18.42 -18.96 -10.97
CA SER A 174 -19.43 -18.35 -10.11
C SER A 174 -19.67 -16.87 -10.46
N ILE A 175 -18.62 -16.15 -10.87
CA ILE A 175 -18.74 -14.76 -11.30
C ILE A 175 -19.29 -14.64 -12.71
N LEU A 176 -19.01 -15.58 -13.63
CA LEU A 176 -19.73 -15.64 -14.91
C LEU A 176 -21.25 -15.78 -14.68
N ARG A 177 -21.67 -16.58 -13.68
CA ARG A 177 -23.10 -16.68 -13.30
C ARG A 177 -23.64 -15.36 -12.74
N LEU A 178 -22.86 -14.67 -11.90
CA LEU A 178 -23.21 -13.33 -11.40
C LEU A 178 -23.27 -12.27 -12.52
N SER A 179 -22.36 -12.33 -13.49
CA SER A 179 -22.34 -11.43 -14.65
C SER A 179 -23.63 -11.51 -15.46
N GLY A 180 -24.18 -12.72 -15.63
CA GLY A 180 -25.47 -12.94 -16.24
C GLY A 180 -26.61 -12.33 -15.42
N ALA A 181 -26.51 -12.33 -14.09
CA ALA A 181 -27.49 -11.70 -13.21
C ALA A 181 -27.39 -10.16 -13.21
N MET A 182 -26.18 -9.60 -13.25
CA MET A 182 -25.93 -8.16 -13.30
C MET A 182 -26.39 -7.55 -14.63
N LYS A 183 -26.06 -8.18 -15.77
CA LYS A 183 -26.57 -7.75 -17.09
C LYS A 183 -28.10 -7.77 -17.16
N ARG A 184 -28.76 -8.75 -16.54
CA ARG A 184 -30.25 -8.77 -16.48
C ARG A 184 -30.82 -7.61 -15.67
N ARG A 185 -30.06 -7.04 -14.74
CA ARG A 185 -30.45 -5.87 -13.94
C ARG A 185 -30.35 -4.56 -14.72
N GLU A 186 -29.33 -4.42 -15.56
CA GLU A 186 -29.17 -3.25 -16.45
C GLU A 186 -30.12 -3.24 -17.64
N TYR A 187 -30.48 -4.43 -18.17
CA TYR A 187 -31.33 -4.55 -19.36
C TYR A 187 -32.81 -4.83 -19.08
N GLY A 188 -33.25 -4.83 -17.81
CA GLY A 188 -34.65 -4.87 -17.41
C GLY A 188 -35.54 -5.84 -18.20
N CYS A 189 -35.50 -7.13 -17.85
CA CYS A 189 -36.62 -8.04 -18.11
C CYS A 189 -37.40 -8.29 -16.81
#